data_AF-A0A7Y3XP29-F1
#
_entry.id   AF-A0A7Y3XP29-F1
#
_cell.length_a   1.000
_cell.length_b   1.000
_cell.length_c   1.000
_cell.angle_alpha   90.00
_cell.angle_beta   90.00
_cell.angle_gamma   90.00
#
_symmetry.space_group_name_H-M   'P 1'
#
loop_
_entity.id
_entity.type
_entity.pdbx_description
1 polymer ?
#
loop_
_entity_poly.entity_id
_entity_poly.type
_entity_poly.pdbx_seq_one_letter_code
_entity_poly.pdbx_strand_id
1 'polypeptide(L)' 'MRLIAIGQTKKKRNILTVFTIRENNKKHFIRPISARYMHQKEVKYYEEKTTKIEE' A
#
# COMPACT_ATOMS: atom_id res chain seq x y z
N MET A 1 -6.01 -12.91 -4.15
CA MET A 1 -5.14 -11.83 -4.67
C MET A 1 -4.69 -10.93 -3.52
N ARG A 2 -3.41 -10.52 -3.48
CA ARG A 2 -2.88 -9.56 -2.49
C ARG A 2 -2.70 -8.19 -3.16
N LEU A 3 -3.06 -7.13 -2.45
CA LEU A 3 -2.94 -5.75 -2.89
C LEU A 3 -1.93 -5.02 -2.00
N ILE A 4 -1.20 -4.10 -2.59
CA ILE A 4 -0.24 -3.23 -1.89
C ILE A 4 -0.73 -1.80 -2.03
N ALA A 5 -0.90 -1.11 -0.89
CA ALA A 5 -1.08 0.33 -0.84
C ALA A 5 0.19 0.98 -0.30
N ILE A 6 0.58 2.07 -0.93
CA ILE A 6 1.73 2.89 -0.58
C ILE A 6 1.18 4.26 -0.23
N GLY A 7 1.62 4.83 0.89
CA GLY A 7 1.17 6.14 1.30
C GLY A 7 2.09 6.79 2.32
N GLN A 8 1.75 8.02 2.70
CA GLN A 8 2.48 8.79 3.70
C GLN A 8 1.60 9.08 4.91
N THR A 9 2.20 9.01 6.09
CA THR A 9 1.57 9.54 7.31
C THR A 9 1.54 11.07 7.29
N LYS A 10 0.75 11.67 8.18
CA LYS A 10 0.78 13.12 8.45
C LYS A 10 2.18 13.65 8.81
N LYS A 11 3.08 12.79 9.31
CA LYS A 11 4.48 13.09 9.63
C LYS A 11 5.46 12.77 8.48
N LYS A 12 4.97 12.65 7.23
CA LYS A 12 5.76 12.33 6.03
C LYS A 12 6.55 11.01 6.09
N ARG A 13 6.11 10.06 6.94
CA ARG A 13 6.67 8.71 6.95
C ARG A 13 5.97 7.84 5.92
N ASN A 14 6.74 7.27 5.01
CA ASN A 14 6.30 6.32 3.99
C ASN A 14 5.88 4.99 4.62
N ILE A 15 4.66 4.53 4.33
CA ILE A 15 4.07 3.28 4.80
C ILE A 15 3.71 2.39 3.61
N LEU A 16 4.02 1.10 3.74
CA LEU A 16 3.55 0.04 2.86
C LEU A 16 2.53 -0.81 3.62
N THR A 17 1.34 -0.96 3.05
CA THR A 17 0.26 -1.79 3.59
C THR A 17 -0.09 -2.90 2.60
N VAL A 18 -0.05 -4.15 3.05
CA VAL A 18 -0.50 -5.31 2.29
C VAL A 18 -1.84 -5.76 2.81
N PHE A 19 -2.81 -5.93 1.92
CA PHE A 19 -4.16 -6.38 2.29
C PHE A 19 -4.80 -7.23 1.20
N THR A 20 -5.91 -7.87 1.54
CA THR A 20 -6.82 -8.47 0.55
C THR A 20 -8.21 -7.87 0.69
N ILE A 21 -9.00 -7.94 -0.38
CA ILE A 21 -10.44 -7.64 -0.32
C ILE A 21 -11.17 -8.95 -0.04
N ARG A 22 -12.12 -8.90 0.89
CA ARG A 22 -13.06 -9.99 1.18
C ARG A 22 -14.48 -9.49 0.98
N GLU A 23 -15.32 -10.32 0.41
CA GLU A 23 -16.75 -10.07 0.38
C GLU A 23 -17.41 -10.79 1.55
N ASN A 24 -18.26 -10.07 2.28
CA ASN A 24 -19.13 -10.65 3.30
C ASN A 24 -20.48 -9.91 3.27
N ASN A 25 -21.59 -10.65 3.17
CA ASN A 25 -22.95 -10.11 3.12
C ASN A 25 -23.10 -8.94 2.12
N LYS A 26 -22.63 -9.11 0.87
CA LYS A 26 -22.63 -8.11 -0.21
C LYS A 26 -21.85 -6.82 0.09
N LYS A 27 -20.96 -6.84 1.09
CA LYS A 27 -20.05 -5.73 1.42
C LYS A 27 -18.62 -6.16 1.18
N HIS A 28 -17.82 -5.25 0.65
CA HIS A 28 -16.37 -5.42 0.52
C HIS A 28 -15.68 -4.93 1.78
N PHE A 29 -14.81 -5.77 2.33
CA PHE A 29 -13.99 -5.50 3.50
C PHE A 29 -12.52 -5.62 3.14
N ILE A 30 -11.70 -4.75 3.73
CA ILE A 30 -10.24 -4.86 3.67
C ILE A 30 -9.81 -5.79 4.80
N ARG A 31 -9.17 -6.91 4.45
CA ARG A 31 -8.41 -7.72 5.41
C ARG A 31 -6.96 -7.28 5.38
N PRO A 32 -6.47 -6.57 6.40
CA PRO A 32 -5.04 -6.27 6.50
C PRO A 32 -4.25 -7.58 6.66
N ILE A 33 -3.10 -7.65 6.00
CA ILE A 33 -2.11 -8.72 6.17
C ILE A 33 -0.90 -8.17 6.92
N SER A 34 -0.38 -7.02 6.49
CA SER A 34 0.75 -6.36 7.14
C SER A 34 0.72 -4.85 6.88
N ALA A 35 1.28 -4.10 7.81
CA ALA A 35 1.53 -2.66 7.67
C ALA A 35 2.87 -2.33 8.32
N ARG A 36 3.74 -1.64 7.58
CA ARG A 36 5.04 -1.22 8.09
C ARG A 36 5.52 0.07 7.46
N TYR A 37 6.44 0.75 8.15
CA TYR A 37 7.20 1.83 7.54
C TYR A 37 8.14 1.27 6.48
N MET A 38 8.29 1.99 5.38
CA MET A 38 9.21 1.64 4.31
C MET A 38 10.64 2.04 4.67
N HIS A 39 11.59 1.21 4.26
CA HIS A 39 13.00 1.59 4.25
C HIS A 39 13.30 2.51 3.06
N GLN A 40 14.34 3.33 3.17
CA GLN A 40 14.69 4.33 2.16
C GLN A 40 14.91 3.73 0.75
N LYS A 41 15.47 2.51 0.67
CA LYS A 41 15.64 1.79 -0.62
C LYS A 41 14.30 1.43 -1.27
N GLU A 42 13.31 1.08 -0.47
CA GLU A 42 11.98 0.69 -0.95
C GLU A 42 11.21 1.91 -1.43
N VAL A 43 11.32 3.03 -0.71
CA VAL A 43 10.75 4.32 -1.12
C VAL A 43 11.22 4.67 -2.52
N LYS A 44 12.54 4.68 -2.75
CA LYS A 44 13.12 5.00 -4.06
C LYS A 44 12.60 4.08 -5.16
N TYR A 45 12.60 2.77 -4.91
CA TYR A 45 12.11 1.78 -5.87
C TYR A 45 10.65 1.99 -6.25
N TYR A 46 9.79 2.27 -5.28
CA TYR A 46 8.37 2.48 -5.53
C TYR A 46 8.06 3.86 -6.11
N GLU A 47 8.79 4.92 -5.74
CA GLU A 47 8.66 6.25 -6.39
C GLU A 47 8.97 6.16 -7.89
N GLU A 48 10.05 5.46 -8.27
CA GLU A 48 10.42 5.24 -9.67
C GLU A 48 9.41 4.39 -10.45
N LYS A 49 8.71 3.48 -9.76
CA LYS A 49 7.66 2.63 -10.37
C LYS A 49 6.29 3.29 -10.46
N THR A 50 5.92 4.09 -9.46
CA THR A 50 4.57 4.70 -9.39
C THR A 50 4.46 5.89 -10.34
N THR A 51 5.56 6.63 -10.54
CA THR A 51 5.68 7.71 -11.54
C THR A 51 5.40 7.25 -12.98
N LYS A 52 5.35 5.93 -13.24
CA LYS A 52 5.05 5.36 -14.58
C LYS A 52 3.59 4.94 -14.77
N ILE A 53 2.73 5.12 -13.76
CA ILE A 53 1.33 4.66 -13.79
C ILE A 53 0.34 5.83 -13.91
N GLU A 54 0.81 7.07 -13.97
CA GLU A 54 0.00 8.26 -14.25
C GLU A 54 0.22 8.76 -15.69
N GLU A 55 -0.29 8.02 -16.68
CA GLU A 55 -0.64 8.52 -18.04
C GLU A 55 -1.97 7.88 -18.50
#